data_AF-A0A2A5SYW9-F1
#
_entry.id   AF-A0A2A5SYW9-F1
#
_cell.length_a   1.000
_cell.length_b   1.000
_cell.length_c   1.000
_cell.angle_alpha   90.00
_cell.angle_beta   90.00
_cell.angle_gamma   90.00
#
_symmetry.space_group_name_H-M   'P 1'
#
loop_
_entity.id
_entity.type
_entity.pdbx_description
1 polymer ?
#
loop_
_entity_poly.entity_id
_entity_poly.type
_entity_poly.pdbx_seq_one_letter_code
_entity_poly.pdbx_strand_id
1 'polypeptide(L)' 'MGDGAFDFWNAVIKHWPTTHHQHCWIHKTVNVLNKVLKSVQSRIEEMLHDIWM' A
#
# COMPACT_ATOMS: atom_id res chain seq x y z
N MET A 1 8.09 -2.74 5.24
CA MET A 1 6.87 -2.37 4.49
C MET A 1 5.84 -3.47 4.64
N GLY A 2 4.56 -3.14 4.82
CA GLY A 2 3.47 -4.12 4.96
C GLY A 2 2.13 -3.53 4.53
N ASP A 3 1.08 -4.36 4.41
CA ASP A 3 -0.28 -3.91 4.08
C ASP A 3 -1.08 -3.45 5.32
N GLY A 4 -0.57 -3.73 6.53
CA GLY A 4 -1.18 -3.38 7.81
C GLY A 4 -2.37 -4.27 8.23
N ALA A 5 -2.59 -5.41 7.58
CA ALA A 5 -3.67 -6.33 7.94
C ALA A 5 -3.43 -7.00 9.32
N PHE A 6 -4.52 -7.40 9.97
CA PHE A 6 -4.52 -8.20 11.21
C PHE A 6 -3.62 -7.65 12.33
N ASP A 7 -3.68 -6.35 12.60
CA ASP A 7 -2.90 -5.71 13.67
C ASP A 7 -1.38 -5.90 13.53
N PHE A 8 -0.88 -6.20 12.32
CA PHE A 8 0.54 -6.43 12.06
C PHE A 8 1.43 -5.33 12.63
N TRP A 9 1.04 -4.06 12.44
CA TRP A 9 1.81 -2.93 12.95
C TRP A 9 1.81 -2.83 14.49
N ASN A 10 0.73 -3.22 15.15
CA ASN A 10 0.69 -3.27 16.63
C ASN A 10 1.68 -4.32 17.16
N ALA A 11 1.79 -5.47 16.48
CA ALA A 11 2.78 -6.49 16.81
C ALA A 11 4.23 -6.02 16.55
N VAL A 12 4.46 -5.30 15.45
CA VAL A 12 5.79 -4.75 15.11
C VAL A 12 6.24 -3.72 16.15
N ILE A 13 5.39 -2.75 16.54
CA ILE A 13 5.74 -1.73 17.56
C ILE A 13 6.11 -2.41 18.88
N LYS A 14 5.41 -3.48 19.26
CA LYS A 14 5.63 -4.18 20.53
C LYS A 14 7.05 -4.77 20.63
N HIS A 15 7.60 -5.26 19.52
CA HIS A 15 8.90 -5.92 19.51
C HIS A 15 10.03 -5.05 18.96
N TRP A 16 9.72 -4.09 18.09
CA TRP A 16 10.68 -3.20 17.44
C TRP A 16 10.16 -1.76 17.40
N PRO A 17 10.16 -1.05 18.55
CA PRO A 17 9.53 0.27 18.69
C PRO A 17 10.18 1.38 17.85
N THR A 18 11.42 1.18 17.38
CA THR A 18 12.13 2.14 16.52
C THR A 18 11.85 1.92 15.02
N THR A 19 11.10 0.87 14.66
CA THR A 19 10.79 0.56 13.26
C THR A 19 9.79 1.57 12.70
N HIS A 20 10.16 2.24 11.63
CA HIS A 20 9.23 3.12 10.92
C HIS A 20 8.15 2.31 10.19
N HIS A 21 6.90 2.68 10.40
CA HIS A 21 5.77 2.14 9.68
C HIS A 21 5.77 2.66 8.24
N GLN A 22 5.66 1.75 7.28
CA GLN A 22 5.63 2.08 5.86
C GLN A 22 4.69 1.12 5.14
N HIS A 23 3.73 1.67 4.40
CA HIS A 23 2.92 0.86 3.49
C HIS A 23 3.68 0.58 2.21
N CYS A 24 3.51 -0.63 1.69
CA CYS A 24 4.07 -0.96 0.38
C CYS A 24 3.28 -0.22 -0.72
N TRP A 25 3.97 0.53 -1.58
CA TRP A 25 3.37 1.24 -2.71
C TRP A 25 2.61 0.30 -3.64
N ILE A 26 3.14 -0.90 -3.89
CA ILE A 26 2.47 -1.92 -4.71
C ILE A 26 1.13 -2.33 -4.10
N HIS A 27 1.10 -2.66 -2.80
CA HIS A 27 -0.16 -3.00 -2.11
C HIS A 27 -1.15 -1.84 -2.14
N LYS A 28 -0.67 -0.60 -1.98
CA LYS A 28 -1.52 0.60 -2.06
C LYS A 28 -2.13 0.76 -3.46
N THR A 29 -1.34 0.62 -4.51
CA THR A 29 -1.81 0.68 -5.91
C THR A 29 -2.84 -0.39 -6.18
N VAL A 30 -2.55 -1.66 -5.87
CA VAL A 30 -3.48 -2.78 -6.08
C VAL A 30 -4.79 -2.59 -5.31
N ASN A 31 -4.73 -2.08 -4.08
CA ASN A 31 -5.92 -1.78 -3.29
C ASN A 31 -6.81 -0.71 -3.93
N VAL A 32 -6.21 0.31 -4.57
CA VAL A 32 -6.95 1.33 -5.32
C VAL A 32 -7.54 0.75 -6.61
N LEU A 33 -6.74 0.00 -7.38
CA LEU A 33 -7.17 -0.60 -8.64
C LEU A 33 -8.33 -1.60 -8.45
N ASN A 34 -8.37 -2.31 -7.32
CA ASN A 34 -9.47 -3.21 -6.95
C ASN A 34 -10.82 -2.51 -6.72
N LYS A 35 -10.85 -1.18 -6.59
CA LYS A 35 -12.08 -0.40 -6.35
C LYS A 35 -12.61 0.30 -7.61
N VAL A 36 -11.96 0.13 -8.75
CA VAL A 36 -12.31 0.78 -10.01
C VAL A 36 -12.56 -0.24 -11.13
N LEU A 37 -13.28 0.18 -12.17
CA LEU A 37 -13.54 -0.65 -13.36
C LEU A 37 -12.24 -1.04 -14.05
N LYS A 38 -12.14 -2.29 -14.51
CA LYS A 38 -10.95 -2.80 -15.22
C LYS A 38 -10.53 -1.94 -16.43
N SER A 39 -11.51 -1.35 -17.14
CA SER A 39 -11.25 -0.50 -18.31
C SER A 39 -10.46 0.77 -17.99
N VAL A 40 -10.50 1.26 -16.75
CA VAL A 40 -9.79 2.48 -16.33
C VAL A 40 -8.53 2.20 -15.50
N GLN A 41 -8.25 0.94 -15.16
CA GLN A 41 -7.16 0.56 -14.26
C GLN A 41 -5.79 0.95 -14.81
N SER A 42 -5.49 0.66 -16.09
CA SER A 42 -4.20 0.98 -16.71
C SER A 42 -3.85 2.47 -16.60
N ARG A 43 -4.80 3.35 -16.93
CA ARG A 43 -4.62 4.80 -16.82
C ARG A 43 -4.41 5.26 -15.37
N ILE A 44 -5.15 4.68 -14.42
CA ILE A 44 -5.02 5.02 -13.00
C ILE A 44 -3.66 4.51 -12.46
N GLU A 45 -3.20 3.35 -12.89
CA GLU A 45 -1.89 2.80 -12.51
C GLU A 45 -0.76 3.73 -12.95
N GLU A 46 -0.77 4.21 -14.20
CA GLU A 46 0.19 5.21 -14.70
C GLU A 46 0.19 6.48 -13.83
N MET A 47 -1.00 7.04 -13.57
CA MET A 47 -1.14 8.23 -12.72
C MET A 47 -0.67 7.99 -11.27
N LEU A 48 -0.81 6.77 -10.75
CA LEU A 48 -0.32 6.42 -9.43
C LEU A 48 1.20 6.26 -9.43
N HIS A 49 1.80 5.71 -10.50
CA HIS A 49 3.25 5.62 -10.66
C HIS A 49 3.92 7.00 -10.61
N ASP A 50 3.34 8.01 -11.24
CA ASP A 50 3.85 9.40 -11.20
C ASP A 50 3.93 10.01 -9.79
N ILE A 51 3.22 9.44 -8.80
CA ILE A 51 3.19 9.95 -7.42
C ILE A 51 4.36 9.38 -6.58
N TRP A 52 4.77 8.16 -6.84
CA TRP A 52 5.72 7.45 -5.97
C TRP A 52 7.00 6.97 -6.66
N MET A 53 7.08 7.06 -7.99
CA MET A 53 8.28 6.79 -8.79
C MET A 53 8.92 8.10 -9.25
#